data_AF-A0A968YRM2-F1
#
_entry.id   AF-A0A968YRM2-F1
#
_cell.length_a   1.000
_cell.length_b   1.000
_cell.length_c   1.000
_cell.angle_alpha   90.00
_cell.angle_beta   90.00
_cell.angle_gamma   90.00
#
_symmetry.space_group_name_H-M   'P 1'
#
loop_
_entity.id
_entity.type
_entity.pdbx_description
1 polymer ?
#
loop_
_entity_poly.entity_id
_entity_poly.type
_entity_poly.pdbx_seq_one_letter_code
_entity_poly.pdbx_strand_id
1 'polypeptide(L)' 'AMSADFVPLYLETNSQTLHGWDLLKTSLGGGDVLYLTMPATRLYQLWRSAPPQLMAS' A
#
# COMPACT_ATOMS: atom_id res chain seq x y z
N ALA A 1 5.31 -1.49 1.61
CA ALA A 1 4.44 -0.61 2.40
C ALA A 1 5.25 0.31 3.33
N MET A 2 6.07 -0.22 4.24
CA MET A 2 6.88 0.63 5.14
C MET A 2 7.95 1.46 4.41
N SER A 3 8.49 0.98 3.28
CA SER A 3 9.54 1.67 2.53
C SER A 3 9.14 3.04 1.95
N ALA A 4 7.84 3.29 1.80
CA ALA A 4 7.31 4.52 1.21
C ALA A 4 6.49 5.35 2.22
N ASP A 5 6.61 5.06 3.52
CA ASP A 5 5.90 5.74 4.61
C ASP A 5 4.37 5.78 4.42
N PHE A 6 3.79 4.67 3.96
CA PHE A 6 2.34 4.54 3.87
C PHE A 6 1.71 4.46 5.26
N VAL A 7 0.68 5.27 5.50
CA VAL A 7 -0.15 5.20 6.72
C VAL A 7 -1.56 4.75 6.34
N PRO A 8 -1.98 3.53 6.72
CA PRO A 8 -3.34 3.05 6.50
C PRO A 8 -4.37 3.94 7.21
N LEU A 9 -5.46 4.26 6.51
CA LEU A 9 -6.60 4.98 7.07
C LEU A 9 -7.72 4.00 7.43
N TYR A 10 -8.18 3.25 6.43
CA TYR A 10 -9.24 2.26 6.55
C TYR A 10 -9.24 1.30 5.37
N LEU A 11 -9.92 0.17 5.52
CA LEU A 11 -10.07 -0.86 4.50
C LEU A 11 -11.55 -1.04 4.22
N GLU A 12 -11.95 -0.93 2.96
CA GLU A 12 -13.28 -1.32 2.50
C GLU A 12 -13.22 -2.74 1.94
N THR A 13 -14.03 -3.63 2.52
CA THR A 13 -14.32 -4.95 1.98
C THR A 13 -15.76 -4.97 1.46
N ASN A 14 -16.15 -6.07 0.81
CA ASN A 14 -17.53 -6.23 0.34
C ASN A 14 -18.59 -6.17 1.45
N SER A 15 -18.22 -6.43 2.71
CA SER A 15 -19.16 -6.54 3.82
C SER A 15 -19.04 -5.44 4.86
N GLN A 16 -17.90 -4.75 4.94
CA GLN A 16 -17.62 -3.81 6.02
C GLN A 16 -16.49 -2.84 5.70
N THR A 17 -16.43 -1.77 6.49
CA THR A 17 -15.29 -0.87 6.57
C THR A 17 -14.54 -1.12 7.88
N LEU A 18 -13.25 -1.39 7.78
CA LEU A 18 -12.34 -1.64 8.90
C LEU A 18 -11.49 -0.41 9.19
N HIS A 19 -11.33 -0.08 10.46
CA HIS A 19 -10.53 1.06 10.93
C HIS A 19 -9.55 0.64 12.04
N GLY A 20 -8.54 1.48 12.26
CA GLY A 20 -7.67 1.36 13.43
C GLY A 20 -6.89 0.04 13.50
N TRP A 21 -6.80 -0.54 14.70
CA TRP A 21 -5.95 -1.70 14.97
C TRP A 21 -6.31 -2.97 14.20
N ASP A 22 -7.56 -3.10 13.75
CA ASP A 22 -8.01 -4.26 12.98
C ASP A 22 -7.35 -4.32 11.59
N LEU A 23 -6.90 -3.18 11.07
CA LEU A 23 -6.11 -3.10 9.84
C LEU A 23 -4.80 -3.89 9.94
N LEU A 24 -4.20 -3.98 11.13
CA LEU A 24 -2.94 -4.69 11.35
C LEU A 24 -3.10 -6.21 11.42
N LYS A 25 -4.34 -6.70 11.55
CA LYS A 25 -4.66 -8.11 11.69
C LYS A 25 -5.34 -8.69 10.45
N THR A 26 -5.63 -7.85 9.47
CA THR A 26 -6.43 -8.21 8.29
C THR A 26 -5.52 -8.42 7.08
N SER A 27 -5.77 -9.50 6.34
CA SER A 27 -5.16 -9.73 5.03
C SER A 27 -6.10 -9.23 3.93
N LEU A 28 -5.54 -8.58 2.89
CA LEU A 28 -6.32 -8.10 1.76
C LEU A 28 -6.77 -9.27 0.89
N GLY A 29 -8.07 -9.29 0.59
CA GLY A 29 -8.68 -10.16 -0.41
C GLY A 29 -8.86 -9.47 -1.76
N GLY A 30 -9.25 -10.26 -2.77
CA GLY A 30 -9.59 -9.71 -4.08
C GLY A 30 -10.84 -8.83 -4.01
N GLY A 31 -10.75 -7.61 -4.52
CA GLY A 31 -11.84 -6.63 -4.50
C GLY A 31 -11.83 -5.69 -3.30
N ASP A 32 -11.01 -5.95 -2.29
CA ASP A 32 -10.84 -5.03 -1.16
C ASP A 32 -10.08 -3.76 -1.59
N VAL A 33 -10.42 -2.63 -0.96
CA VAL A 33 -9.79 -1.34 -1.21
C VAL A 33 -9.18 -0.79 0.08
N LEU A 34 -7.84 -0.75 0.13
CA LEU A 34 -7.10 -0.16 1.24
C LEU A 34 -6.83 1.32 0.99
N TYR A 35 -7.46 2.19 1.78
CA TYR A 35 -7.22 3.61 1.77
C TYR A 35 -6.04 3.93 2.69
N LEU A 36 -5.09 4.69 2.16
CA LEU A 36 -3.85 5.05 2.86
C LEU A 36 -3.42 6.47 2.47
N THR A 37 -2.56 7.05 3.29
CA THR A 37 -1.86 8.29 2.96
C THR A 37 -0.39 8.01 2.68
N MET A 38 0.22 8.86 1.87
CA MET A 38 1.67 8.90 1.69
C MET A 38 2.12 10.36 1.53
N PRO A 39 3.37 10.69 1.88
CA PRO A 39 3.93 12.00 1.55
C PRO A 39 3.94 12.20 0.02
N ALA A 40 3.41 13.33 -0.45
CA ALA A 40 3.38 13.66 -1.88
C ALA A 40 4.79 13.66 -2.50
N THR A 41 5.81 14.05 -1.72
CA THR A 41 7.23 14.02 -2.11
C THR A 41 7.74 12.62 -2.45
N ARG A 42 7.03 11.56 -2.06
CA ARG A 42 7.38 10.17 -2.34
C ARG A 42 6.54 9.52 -3.43
N LEU A 43 5.59 10.23 -4.05
CA LEU A 43 4.74 9.69 -5.13
C LEU A 43 5.54 9.03 -6.26
N TYR A 44 6.73 9.56 -6.56
CA TYR A 44 7.61 9.01 -7.58
C TYR A 44 8.02 7.54 -7.33
N GLN A 45 7.92 7.03 -6.10
CA GLN A 45 8.24 5.66 -5.74
C GLN A 45 7.17 4.65 -6.19
N LEU A 46 5.94 5.11 -6.52
CA LEU A 46 4.85 4.22 -6.93
C LEU A 46 5.04 3.60 -8.31
N TRP A 47 5.62 4.35 -9.25
CA TRP A 47 5.73 3.96 -10.66
C TRP A 47 7.17 3.75 -11.14
N ARG A 48 8.17 3.99 -10.27
CA ARG A 48 9.58 3.76 -10.59
C ARG A 48 10.05 2.47 -9.92
N SER A 49 9.70 1.34 -10.52
CA SER A 49 10.49 0.12 -10.34
C SER A 49 11.94 0.44 -10.73
N ALA A 50 12.91 -0.03 -9.95
CA ALA A 50 14.33 0.13 -10.28
C ALA A 50 14.54 -0.17 -11.78
N PRO A 51 15.37 0.59 -12.51
CA PRO A 51 15.72 0.21 -13.88
C PRO A 51 16.13 -1.26 -13.85
N PRO A 52 15.67 -2.09 -14.81
CA PRO A 52 15.98 -3.50 -14.81
C PRO A 52 17.48 -3.60 -14.62
N GLN A 53 17.90 -4.28 -13.55
CA GLN A 53 19.31 -4.52 -13.29
C GLN A 53 19.85 -5.11 -14.58
N LEU A 54 20.61 -4.31 -15.33
CA LEU A 54 21.26 -4.73 -16.54
C LEU A 54 22.04 -5.96 -16.10
N MET A 55 21.63 -7.14 -16.57
CA MET A 55 22.30 -8.37 -16.22
C MET A 55 23.77 -8.17 -16.62
N ALA A 56 24.61 -7.94 -15.63
CA ALA A 56 26.05 -7.87 -15.82
C ALA A 56 26.45 -9.30 -16.18
N SER A 57 26.69 -9.49 -17.47
CA SER A 57 27.29 -10.68 -18.07
C SER A 57 28.71 -10.87 -17.59
#